data_AF-A0A9Q1GQK7-F1
#
_entry.id   AF-A0A9Q1GQK7-F1
#
_cell.length_a   1.000
_cell.length_b   1.000
_cell.length_c   1.000
_cell.angle_alpha   90.00
_cell.angle_beta   90.00
_cell.angle_gamma   90.00
#
_symmetry.space_group_name_H-M   'P 1'
#
loop_
_entity.id
_entity.type
_entity.pdbx_description
1 polymer ?
#
loop_
_entity_poly.entity_id
_entity_poly.type
_entity_poly.pdbx_seq_one_letter_code
_entity_poly.pdbx_strand_id
1 'polypeptide(L)'
;MTNIVVVFDFDKTIIDCDSDNWVLDELGFTDLFNRILPTMPWNSTMDRMMKEMHEKGVTISEIVEVLKRTPVHSRIIAAIKHANDAGCDLRILSDANRFFIETILKHHGMEEYFSEIHTNPGYVNEEGRLRISPHHDFTTHPHGCGCVLCPPNMCKVYSSSFHSRCMPSSHAVLIKQAG
;
A
#
# COMPACT_ATOMS: atom_id res chain seq x y z
N MET A 1 28.69 -0.39 -0.31
CA MET A 1 27.25 -0.26 -0.06
C MET A 1 27.03 1.11 0.57
N THR A 2 26.17 1.94 0.01
CA THR A 2 25.86 3.24 0.62
C THR A 2 25.03 2.99 1.88
N ASN A 3 25.22 3.79 2.92
CA ASN A 3 24.49 3.64 4.18
C ASN A 3 23.18 4.44 4.16
N ILE A 4 22.49 4.42 3.01
CA ILE A 4 21.29 5.23 2.75
C ILE A 4 20.11 4.30 2.58
N VAL A 5 19.07 4.55 3.38
CA VAL A 5 17.77 3.89 3.27
C VAL A 5 16.80 4.88 2.65
N VAL A 6 16.13 4.51 1.57
CA VAL A 6 15.07 5.33 0.96
C VAL A 6 13.74 4.64 1.20
N VAL A 7 12.84 5.32 1.89
CA VAL A 7 11.51 4.82 2.23
C VAL A 7 10.50 5.56 1.38
N PHE A 8 9.73 4.83 0.59
CA PHE A 8 8.69 5.37 -0.28
C PHE A 8 7.32 5.11 0.34
N ASP A 9 6.46 6.14 0.33
CA ASP A 9 5.01 5.87 0.25
C ASP A 9 4.68 5.32 -1.15
N PHE A 10 3.50 4.71 -1.31
CA PHE A 10 3.10 4.08 -2.56
C PHE A 10 2.09 4.93 -3.33
N ASP A 11 0.89 5.06 -2.79
CA ASP A 11 -0.19 5.82 -3.43
C ASP A 11 0.18 7.29 -3.54
N LYS A 12 -0.11 7.86 -4.71
CA LYS A 12 0.27 9.22 -5.12
C LYS A 12 1.77 9.55 -4.98
N THR A 13 2.64 8.55 -4.85
CA THR A 13 4.09 8.71 -4.73
C THR A 13 4.82 7.87 -5.77
N ILE A 14 4.70 6.55 -5.69
CA ILE A 14 5.21 5.64 -6.72
C ILE A 14 4.24 5.61 -7.90
N ILE A 15 2.96 5.45 -7.60
CA ILE A 15 1.87 5.55 -8.57
C ILE A 15 1.25 6.95 -8.52
N ASP A 16 0.67 7.43 -9.62
CA ASP A 16 0.11 8.79 -9.74
C ASP A 16 -1.39 8.87 -9.37
N CYS A 17 -1.86 7.91 -8.56
CA CYS A 17 -3.25 7.85 -8.12
C CYS A 17 -3.36 7.21 -6.72
N ASP A 18 -4.58 7.20 -6.18
CA ASP A 18 -4.96 6.33 -5.08
C ASP A 18 -5.37 4.97 -5.65
N SER A 19 -4.78 3.89 -5.14
CA SER A 19 -4.93 2.55 -5.72
C SER A 19 -6.32 1.95 -5.45
N ASP A 20 -6.91 2.25 -4.29
CA ASP A 20 -8.25 1.83 -3.94
C ASP A 20 -9.29 2.52 -4.82
N ASN A 21 -9.20 3.85 -4.94
CA ASN A 21 -10.06 4.61 -5.85
C ASN A 21 -9.92 4.14 -7.31
N TRP A 22 -8.69 3.93 -7.79
CA TRP A 22 -8.43 3.45 -9.15
C TRP A 22 -9.18 2.15 -9.46
N VAL A 23 -9.09 1.15 -8.58
CA VAL A 23 -9.78 -0.14 -8.76
C VAL A 23 -11.30 0.03 -8.76
N LEU A 24 -11.83 0.84 -7.85
CA LEU A 24 -13.27 1.05 -7.75
C LEU A 24 -13.84 1.82 -8.94
N ASP A 25 -13.14 2.84 -9.41
CA ASP A 25 -13.56 3.66 -10.54
C ASP A 25 -13.54 2.85 -11.84
N GLU A 26 -12.44 2.14 -12.11
CA GLU A 26 -12.28 1.33 -13.33
C GLU A 26 -13.25 0.14 -13.42
N LEU A 27 -13.76 -0.34 -12.28
CA LEU A 27 -14.72 -1.45 -12.23
C LEU A 27 -16.17 -0.96 -12.05
N GLY A 28 -16.40 0.36 -11.99
CA GLY A 28 -17.75 0.94 -11.92
C GLY A 28 -18.42 0.85 -10.54
N PHE A 29 -17.65 0.89 -9.47
CA PHE A 29 -18.10 0.75 -8.08
C PHE A 29 -18.10 2.05 -7.26
N THR A 30 -17.70 3.18 -7.86
CA THR A 30 -17.60 4.50 -7.20
C THR A 30 -18.88 4.91 -6.47
N ASP A 31 -20.04 4.75 -7.10
CA ASP A 31 -21.32 5.14 -6.49
C ASP A 31 -21.67 4.29 -5.26
N LEU A 32 -21.36 3.00 -5.30
CA LEU A 32 -21.58 2.11 -4.15
C LEU A 32 -20.61 2.46 -3.03
N PHE A 33 -19.33 2.67 -3.37
CA PHE A 33 -18.31 3.10 -2.42
C PHE A 33 -18.71 4.40 -1.70
N ASN A 34 -19.12 5.43 -2.43
CA ASN A 34 -19.53 6.72 -1.86
C ASN A 34 -20.72 6.61 -0.90
N ARG A 35 -21.61 5.62 -1.10
CA ARG A 35 -22.72 5.34 -0.16
C ARG A 35 -22.26 4.60 1.11
N ILE A 36 -21.26 3.73 1.00
CA ILE A 36 -20.80 2.89 2.12
C ILE A 36 -19.77 3.61 2.97
N LEU A 37 -18.90 4.42 2.36
CA LEU A 37 -17.79 5.11 3.02
C LEU A 37 -18.18 5.85 4.32
N PRO A 38 -19.33 6.56 4.42
CA PRO A 38 -19.71 7.25 5.65
C PRO A 38 -20.05 6.32 6.83
N THR A 39 -20.22 5.02 6.59
CA THR A 39 -20.76 4.07 7.57
C THR A 39 -19.69 3.29 8.34
N MET A 40 -18.44 3.28 7.86
CA MET A 40 -17.35 2.51 8.46
C MET A 40 -15.96 3.06 8.10
N PRO A 41 -14.91 2.71 8.86
CA PRO A 41 -13.53 3.10 8.53
C PRO A 41 -13.10 2.63 7.14
N TRP A 42 -12.11 3.32 6.55
CA TRP A 42 -11.64 3.08 5.18
C TRP A 42 -11.32 1.60 4.88
N ASN A 43 -10.47 0.95 5.68
CA ASN A 43 -10.11 -0.47 5.41
C ASN A 43 -11.33 -1.40 5.51
N SER A 44 -12.26 -1.13 6.42
CA SER A 44 -13.52 -1.88 6.53
C SER A 44 -14.40 -1.65 5.30
N THR A 45 -14.46 -0.40 4.81
CA THR A 45 -15.14 -0.04 3.56
C THR A 45 -14.51 -0.80 2.40
N MET A 46 -13.18 -0.83 2.27
CA MET A 46 -12.50 -1.52 1.19
C MET A 46 -12.68 -3.04 1.24
N ASP A 47 -12.58 -3.69 2.41
CA ASP A 47 -12.90 -5.11 2.55
C ASP A 47 -14.36 -5.40 2.17
N ARG A 48 -15.28 -4.50 2.55
CA ARG A 48 -16.68 -4.61 2.15
C ARG A 48 -16.85 -4.45 0.64
N MET A 49 -16.15 -3.50 0.01
CA MET A 49 -16.21 -3.32 -1.44
C MET A 49 -15.68 -4.56 -2.18
N MET A 50 -14.57 -5.17 -1.72
CA MET A 50 -14.07 -6.41 -2.31
C MET A 50 -15.09 -7.55 -2.21
N LYS A 51 -15.87 -7.60 -1.13
CA LYS A 51 -17.00 -8.52 -1.01
C LYS A 51 -18.11 -8.22 -2.02
N GLU A 52 -18.57 -6.97 -2.10
CA GLU A 52 -19.65 -6.57 -3.02
C GLU A 52 -19.27 -6.83 -4.49
N MET A 53 -18.02 -6.56 -4.86
CA MET A 53 -17.47 -6.83 -6.18
C MET A 53 -17.48 -8.32 -6.50
N HIS A 54 -17.00 -9.15 -5.58
CA HIS A 54 -17.01 -10.60 -5.72
C HIS A 54 -18.44 -11.16 -5.85
N GLU A 55 -19.40 -10.67 -5.04
CA GLU A 55 -20.81 -11.07 -5.13
C GLU A 55 -21.47 -10.66 -6.45
N LYS A 56 -20.96 -9.63 -7.12
CA LYS A 56 -21.37 -9.20 -8.47
C LYS A 56 -20.59 -9.88 -9.60
N GLY A 57 -19.73 -10.84 -9.27
CA GLY A 57 -19.01 -11.65 -10.25
C GLY A 57 -17.66 -11.10 -10.72
N VAL A 58 -17.15 -10.01 -10.10
CA VAL A 58 -15.81 -9.52 -10.39
C VAL A 58 -14.77 -10.53 -9.91
N THR A 59 -13.90 -10.93 -10.82
CA THR A 59 -12.84 -11.89 -10.58
C THR A 59 -11.55 -11.22 -10.11
N ILE A 60 -10.69 -11.97 -9.41
CA ILE A 60 -9.33 -11.51 -9.08
C ILE A 60 -8.54 -11.13 -10.34
N SER A 61 -8.76 -11.85 -11.45
CA SER A 61 -8.09 -11.55 -12.71
C SER A 61 -8.46 -10.18 -13.24
N GLU A 62 -9.74 -9.78 -13.17
CA GLU A 62 -10.17 -8.45 -13.59
C GLU A 62 -9.55 -7.35 -12.71
N ILE A 63 -9.47 -7.57 -11.39
CA ILE A 63 -8.79 -6.64 -10.47
C ILE A 63 -7.31 -6.52 -10.85
N VAL A 64 -6.62 -7.63 -11.14
CA VAL A 64 -5.23 -7.64 -11.59
C VAL A 64 -5.05 -6.87 -12.91
N GLU A 65 -5.93 -7.05 -13.90
CA GLU A 65 -5.85 -6.31 -15.16
C GLU A 65 -6.10 -4.80 -15.00
N VAL A 66 -6.92 -4.40 -14.03
CA VAL A 66 -7.09 -2.98 -13.67
C VAL A 66 -5.83 -2.43 -13.00
N LEU A 67 -5.25 -3.16 -12.05
CA LEU A 67 -4.02 -2.76 -11.36
C LEU A 67 -2.82 -2.64 -12.30
N LYS A 68 -2.74 -3.47 -13.34
CA LYS A 68 -1.68 -3.33 -14.37
C LYS A 68 -1.79 -2.03 -15.16
N ARG A 69 -2.96 -1.41 -15.21
CA ARG A 69 -3.20 -0.13 -15.91
C ARG A 69 -2.99 1.10 -15.03
N THR A 70 -2.67 0.90 -13.75
CA THR A 70 -2.39 2.00 -12.81
C THR A 70 -1.32 2.95 -13.37
N PRO A 71 -1.53 4.27 -13.32
CA PRO A 71 -0.58 5.23 -13.86
C PRO A 71 0.70 5.27 -13.04
N VAL A 72 1.84 5.00 -13.69
CA VAL A 72 3.19 5.14 -13.11
C VAL A 72 4.04 5.98 -14.05
N HIS A 73 4.55 7.11 -13.55
CA HIS A 73 5.36 8.00 -14.36
C HIS A 73 6.76 7.39 -14.61
N SER A 74 7.22 7.33 -15.86
CA SER A 74 8.49 6.68 -16.24
C SER A 74 9.72 7.19 -15.48
N ARG A 75 9.73 8.48 -15.12
CA ARG A 75 10.79 9.07 -14.27
C ARG A 75 10.86 8.47 -12.86
N ILE A 76 9.75 8.02 -12.28
CA ILE A 76 9.75 7.34 -10.96
C ILE A 76 10.46 5.99 -11.08
N ILE A 77 10.13 5.22 -12.13
CA ILE A 77 10.79 3.94 -12.41
C ILE A 77 12.30 4.14 -12.58
N ALA A 78 12.70 5.15 -13.36
CA ALA A 78 14.12 5.48 -13.54
C ALA A 78 14.80 5.91 -12.24
N ALA A 79 14.12 6.68 -11.38
CA ALA A 79 14.65 7.12 -10.10
C ALA A 79 14.85 5.95 -9.11
N ILE A 80 13.87 5.04 -9.01
CA ILE A 80 13.98 3.82 -8.19
C ILE A 80 15.18 2.99 -8.65
N LYS A 81 15.30 2.75 -9.96
CA LYS A 81 16.42 2.00 -10.52
C LYS A 81 17.77 2.66 -10.22
N HIS A 82 17.90 3.96 -10.48
CA HIS A 82 19.15 4.68 -10.19
C HIS A 82 19.52 4.67 -8.70
N ALA A 83 18.54 4.75 -7.81
CA ALA A 83 18.79 4.66 -6.36
C ALA A 83 19.28 3.26 -5.97
N ASN A 84 18.69 2.20 -6.55
CA ASN A 84 19.14 0.82 -6.35
C ASN A 84 20.57 0.60 -6.91
N ASP A 85 20.84 1.07 -8.14
CA ASP A 85 22.17 1.00 -8.77
C ASP A 85 23.25 1.77 -7.97
N ALA A 86 22.85 2.85 -7.28
CA ALA A 86 23.71 3.59 -6.35
C ALA A 86 23.94 2.86 -5.00
N GLY A 87 23.36 1.68 -4.82
CA GLY A 87 23.51 0.83 -3.64
C GLY A 87 22.65 1.23 -2.45
N CYS A 88 21.63 2.08 -2.65
CA CYS A 88 20.68 2.44 -1.60
C CYS A 88 19.76 1.25 -1.27
N ASP A 89 19.39 1.13 0.00
CA ASP A 89 18.37 0.19 0.45
C ASP A 89 16.99 0.80 0.28
N LEU A 90 16.17 0.28 -0.62
CA LEU A 90 14.84 0.82 -0.93
C LEU A 90 13.75 0.04 -0.21
N ARG A 91 12.83 0.74 0.44
CA ARG A 91 11.72 0.14 1.20
C ARG A 91 10.42 0.87 0.92
N ILE A 92 9.30 0.18 1.12
CA ILE A 92 7.96 0.77 1.03
C ILE A 92 7.34 0.80 2.42
N LEU A 93 6.74 1.95 2.75
CA LEU A 93 5.93 2.16 3.94
C LEU A 93 4.65 2.88 3.52
N SER A 94 3.54 2.16 3.41
CA SER A 94 2.31 2.72 2.83
C SER A 94 1.03 2.25 3.51
N ASP A 95 -0.01 3.08 3.42
CA ASP A 95 -1.37 2.78 3.88
C ASP A 95 -2.24 2.09 2.81
N ALA A 96 -1.70 1.84 1.62
CA ALA A 96 -2.33 0.93 0.65
C ALA A 96 -2.37 -0.51 1.19
N ASN A 97 -2.57 -1.50 0.33
CA ASN A 97 -2.57 -2.92 0.71
C ASN A 97 -1.56 -3.75 -0.08
N ARG A 98 -1.07 -4.83 0.53
CA ARG A 98 0.00 -5.67 -0.02
C ARG A 98 -0.33 -6.25 -1.39
N PHE A 99 -1.55 -6.75 -1.60
CA PHE A 99 -1.95 -7.35 -2.88
C PHE A 99 -1.85 -6.35 -4.03
N PHE A 100 -2.28 -5.10 -3.83
CA PHE A 100 -2.17 -4.05 -4.86
C PHE A 100 -0.73 -3.66 -5.14
N ILE A 101 0.05 -3.39 -4.09
CA ILE A 101 1.46 -3.00 -4.20
C ILE A 101 2.25 -4.07 -4.97
N GLU A 102 2.19 -5.33 -4.53
CA GLU A 102 2.94 -6.42 -5.17
C GLU A 102 2.52 -6.65 -6.62
N THR A 103 1.21 -6.57 -6.92
CA THR A 103 0.70 -6.71 -8.29
C THR A 103 1.25 -5.63 -9.23
N ILE A 104 1.22 -4.37 -8.80
CA ILE A 104 1.68 -3.23 -9.59
C ILE A 104 3.21 -3.28 -9.76
N LEU A 105 3.95 -3.50 -8.67
CA LEU A 105 5.41 -3.60 -8.72
C LEU A 105 5.87 -4.71 -9.65
N LYS A 106 5.24 -5.89 -9.57
CA LYS A 106 5.56 -7.03 -10.44
C LYS A 106 5.28 -6.73 -11.90
N HIS A 107 4.17 -6.05 -12.21
CA HIS A 107 3.84 -5.67 -13.59
C HIS A 107 4.91 -4.75 -14.20
N HIS A 108 5.42 -3.79 -13.43
CA HIS A 108 6.42 -2.83 -13.88
C HIS A 108 7.87 -3.30 -13.70
N GLY A 109 8.11 -4.53 -13.23
CA GLY A 109 9.46 -5.04 -12.98
C GLY A 109 10.21 -4.26 -11.90
N MET A 110 9.49 -3.77 -10.89
CA MET A 110 10.06 -2.99 -9.80
C MET A 110 10.16 -3.75 -8.47
N GLU A 111 9.52 -4.91 -8.37
CA GLU A 111 9.41 -5.70 -7.12
C GLU A 111 10.78 -6.01 -6.51
N GLU A 112 11.76 -6.37 -7.33
CA GLU A 112 13.10 -6.78 -6.91
C GLU A 112 13.98 -5.64 -6.35
N TYR A 113 13.61 -4.37 -6.59
CA TYR A 113 14.38 -3.24 -6.09
C TYR A 113 14.12 -2.94 -4.60
N PHE A 114 13.03 -3.46 -4.04
CA PHE A 114 12.60 -3.18 -2.68
C PHE A 114 12.94 -4.35 -1.74
N SER A 115 13.70 -4.07 -0.67
CA SER A 115 14.08 -5.07 0.32
C SER A 115 12.96 -5.39 1.31
N GLU A 116 12.09 -4.41 1.60
CA GLU A 116 10.99 -4.53 2.56
C GLU A 116 9.76 -3.74 2.09
N ILE A 117 8.56 -4.29 2.34
CA ILE A 117 7.26 -3.65 2.10
C ILE A 117 6.41 -3.75 3.37
N HIS A 118 6.20 -2.61 4.02
CA HIS A 118 5.40 -2.46 5.24
C HIS A 118 4.08 -1.76 4.91
N THR A 119 2.98 -2.52 4.93
CA THR A 119 1.67 -2.03 4.46
C THR A 119 0.50 -2.78 5.12
N ASN A 120 -0.75 -2.46 4.76
CA ASN A 120 -1.92 -3.21 5.22
C ASN A 120 -1.97 -4.60 4.54
N PRO A 121 -2.35 -5.66 5.27
CA PRO A 121 -2.57 -6.97 4.66
C PRO A 121 -3.61 -6.90 3.54
N GLY A 122 -3.28 -7.54 2.42
CA GLY A 122 -4.18 -7.78 1.29
C GLY A 122 -3.88 -9.17 0.73
N TYR A 123 -4.87 -10.06 0.66
CA TYR A 123 -4.69 -11.43 0.15
C TYR A 123 -5.98 -12.04 -0.37
N VAL A 124 -5.88 -12.96 -1.32
CA VAL A 124 -7.04 -13.73 -1.80
C VAL A 124 -7.33 -14.87 -0.82
N ASN A 125 -8.55 -14.96 -0.32
CA ASN A 125 -8.97 -16.03 0.57
C ASN A 125 -9.35 -17.31 -0.21
N GLU A 126 -9.71 -18.37 0.53
CA GLU A 126 -10.11 -19.67 -0.02
C GLU A 126 -11.36 -19.61 -0.92
N GLU A 127 -12.19 -18.57 -0.77
CA GLU A 127 -13.39 -18.33 -1.58
C GLU A 127 -13.07 -17.61 -2.90
N GLY A 128 -11.80 -17.26 -3.16
CA GLY A 128 -11.39 -16.49 -4.33
C GLY A 128 -11.72 -14.99 -4.23
N ARG A 129 -11.95 -14.48 -3.02
CA ARG A 129 -12.22 -13.05 -2.75
C ARG A 129 -10.99 -12.37 -2.15
N LEU A 130 -10.71 -11.16 -2.61
CA LEU A 130 -9.69 -10.32 -1.99
C LEU A 130 -10.14 -9.84 -0.60
N ARG A 131 -9.31 -10.07 0.41
CA ARG A 131 -9.46 -9.57 1.77
C ARG A 131 -8.48 -8.43 2.00
N ILE A 132 -8.97 -7.35 2.60
CA ILE A 132 -8.17 -6.20 3.01
C ILE A 132 -8.43 -5.97 4.50
N SER A 133 -7.39 -5.78 5.28
CA SER A 133 -7.53 -5.51 6.72
C SER A 133 -6.57 -4.40 7.14
N PRO A 134 -6.87 -3.64 8.19
CA PRO A 134 -5.87 -2.73 8.75
C PRO A 134 -4.67 -3.52 9.28
N HIS A 135 -3.50 -2.89 9.34
CA HIS A 135 -2.27 -3.49 9.87
C HIS A 135 -2.38 -3.84 11.36
N HIS A 136 -3.12 -3.03 12.12
CA HIS A 136 -3.54 -3.35 13.48
C HIS A 136 -5.06 -3.37 13.56
N ASP A 137 -5.60 -4.27 14.38
CA ASP A 137 -7.03 -4.27 14.67
C ASP A 137 -7.41 -2.92 15.31
N PHE A 138 -8.56 -2.37 14.93
CA PHE A 138 -9.09 -1.10 15.40
C PHE A 138 -9.36 -1.08 16.93
N THR A 139 -9.36 -2.26 17.57
CA THR A 139 -9.49 -2.41 19.02
C THR A 139 -8.15 -2.34 19.76
N THR A 140 -7.05 -2.55 19.04
CA THR A 140 -5.69 -2.53 19.60
C THR A 140 -5.10 -1.13 19.51
N HIS A 141 -4.49 -0.68 20.59
CA HIS A 141 -3.70 0.55 20.63
C HIS A 141 -2.23 0.15 20.70
N PRO A 142 -1.55 -0.10 19.56
CA PRO A 142 -0.22 -0.72 19.55
C PRO A 142 0.81 0.14 20.28
N HIS A 143 0.58 1.45 20.34
CA HIS A 143 1.44 2.43 21.00
C HIS A 143 0.97 2.80 22.42
N GLY A 144 -0.15 2.25 22.90
CA GLY A 144 -0.77 2.63 24.17
C GLY A 144 -1.22 4.10 24.25
N CYS A 145 -1.10 4.88 23.17
CA CYS A 145 -1.50 6.27 23.12
C CYS A 145 -2.92 6.40 22.58
N GLY A 146 -3.79 7.14 23.28
CA GLY A 146 -5.10 7.56 22.77
C GLY A 146 -5.00 8.70 21.75
N CYS A 147 -3.93 8.74 20.95
CA CYS A 147 -3.65 9.83 20.03
C CYS A 147 -4.45 9.67 18.74
N VAL A 148 -5.29 10.66 18.42
CA VAL A 148 -6.05 10.75 17.17
C VAL A 148 -5.14 10.75 15.92
N LEU A 149 -3.86 11.12 16.09
CA LEU A 149 -2.86 11.16 15.01
C LEU A 149 -2.26 9.79 14.66
N CYS A 150 -2.61 8.72 15.39
CA CYS A 150 -2.09 7.38 15.20
C CYS A 150 -3.22 6.39 14.89
N PRO A 151 -3.94 6.55 13.76
CA PRO A 151 -5.01 5.62 13.44
C PRO A 151 -4.43 4.20 13.24
N PRO A 152 -5.15 3.13 13.63
CA PRO A 152 -4.60 1.77 13.71
C PRO A 152 -3.95 1.25 12.41
N ASN A 153 -4.47 1.69 11.26
CA ASN A 153 -3.91 1.37 9.93
C ASN A 153 -2.56 2.06 9.65
N MET A 154 -2.26 3.20 10.27
CA MET A 154 -1.03 3.98 10.01
C MET A 154 0.15 3.63 10.92
N CYS A 155 -0.08 2.89 12.02
CA CYS A 155 0.96 2.53 13.00
C CYS A 155 1.86 1.38 12.54
N LYS A 156 2.46 1.47 11.35
CA LYS A 156 3.31 0.39 10.79
C LYS A 156 4.66 0.19 11.52
N VAL A 157 5.00 1.06 12.48
CA VAL A 157 6.38 1.26 12.96
C VAL A 157 6.67 0.62 14.33
N TYR A 158 5.72 -0.05 14.99
CA TYR A 158 6.01 -0.76 16.25
C TYR A 158 6.63 -2.15 16.02
N SER A 159 7.58 -2.25 15.10
CA SER A 159 8.60 -3.30 15.18
C SER A 159 9.88 -2.64 15.63
N SER A 160 10.40 -3.06 16.78
CA SER A 160 11.75 -2.71 17.24
C SER A 160 12.81 -2.98 16.16
N SER A 161 12.54 -3.80 15.13
CA SER A 161 13.44 -3.97 13.99
C SER A 161 13.50 -2.78 13.04
N PHE A 162 12.43 -2.01 12.79
CA PHE A 162 12.46 -0.91 11.83
C PHE A 162 13.23 0.29 12.38
N HIS A 163 12.94 0.71 13.61
CA HIS A 163 13.66 1.82 14.24
C HIS A 163 15.15 1.47 14.48
N SER A 164 15.44 0.23 14.89
CA SER A 164 16.82 -0.23 15.15
C SER A 164 17.61 -0.59 13.88
N ARG A 165 16.96 -0.96 12.76
CA ARG A 165 17.63 -1.28 11.48
C ARG A 165 17.65 -0.12 10.48
N CYS A 166 16.72 0.83 10.56
CA CYS A 166 16.77 2.06 9.78
C CYS A 166 17.72 3.10 10.40
N MET A 167 17.94 3.07 11.73
CA MET A 167 18.74 4.08 12.43
C MET A 167 19.83 3.56 13.38
N PRO A 168 20.61 2.50 13.08
CA PRO A 168 21.82 2.26 13.86
C PRO A 168 22.99 3.13 13.35
N SER A 169 23.01 3.52 12.06
CA SER A 169 24.05 4.40 11.47
C SER A 169 23.70 4.99 10.08
N SER A 170 22.48 4.78 9.59
CA SER A 170 22.09 5.00 8.18
C SER A 170 21.31 6.31 8.00
N HIS A 171 21.54 7.03 6.89
CA HIS A 171 20.73 8.21 6.55
C HIS A 171 19.43 7.75 5.90
N ALA A 172 18.28 8.06 6.51
CA ALA A 172 16.97 7.71 5.97
C ALA A 172 16.35 8.89 5.20
N VAL A 173 15.90 8.65 3.98
CA VAL A 173 15.15 9.62 3.16
C VAL A 173 13.71 9.11 3.01
N LEU A 174 12.74 9.90 3.48
CA LEU A 174 11.32 9.62 3.28
C LEU A 174 10.83 10.35 2.04
N ILE A 175 10.28 9.60 1.09
CA ILE A 175 9.66 10.14 -0.13
C ILE A 175 8.15 9.97 0.01
N LYS A 176 7.44 11.10 0.07
CA LYS A 176 5.99 11.19 0.10
C LYS A 176 5.56 12.42 -0.67
N GLN A 177 4.43 12.37 -1.36
CA GLN A 177 3.81 13.55 -1.94
C GLN A 177 3.42 14.56 -0.85
N ALA A 178 3.66 15.85 -1.08
CA ALA A 178 3.10 16.90 -0.24
C ALA A 178 1.58 16.94 -0.46
N GLY A 179 0.83 16.65 0.61
CA GLY A 179 -0.64 16.69 0.61
C GLY A 179 -1.21 18.09 0.55
#